data_AF-A0A6B2Z1F9-F1
#
_entry.id   AF-A0A6B2Z1F9-F1
#
_cell.length_a   1.000
_cell.length_b   1.000
_cell.length_c   1.000
_cell.angle_alpha   90.00
_cell.angle_beta   90.00
_cell.angle_gamma   90.00
#
_symmetry.space_group_name_H-M   'P 1'
#
loop_
_entity.id
_entity.type
_entity.pdbx_description
1 polymer ?
#
loop_
_entity_poly.entity_id
_entity_poly.type
_entity_poly.pdbx_seq_one_letter_code
_entity_poly.pdbx_strand_id
1 'polypeptide(L)' 'ERGFDNTPLDALLERVEVSRRTFFRNFRSKEDVALTAVKQLWDAYLDVLGSIEKSGPLADVFLGAMLTTLERMDE' A
#
# COMPACT_ATOMS: atom_id res chain seq x y z
N GLU A 1 -17.40 9.94 0.94
CA GLU A 1 -16.65 9.81 2.20
C GLU A 1 -15.97 11.14 2.56
N ARG A 2 -15.59 11.36 3.83
CA ARG A 2 -15.12 12.67 4.35
C ARG A 2 -13.68 13.05 3.95
N GLY A 3 -12.94 12.15 3.28
CA GLY A 3 -11.52 12.31 2.99
C GLY A 3 -10.64 12.03 4.23
N PHE A 4 -9.33 11.85 4.04
CA PHE A 4 -8.40 11.44 5.09
C PHE A 4 -8.32 12.43 6.27
N ASP A 5 -8.25 13.74 5.98
CA ASP A 5 -8.10 14.76 7.01
C ASP A 5 -9.33 14.88 7.91
N ASN A 6 -10.52 14.79 7.32
CA ASN A 6 -11.79 14.89 8.05
C ASN A 6 -12.30 13.53 8.58
N THR A 7 -11.45 12.49 8.59
CA THR A 7 -11.74 11.20 9.20
C THR A 7 -10.90 11.04 10.47
N PRO A 8 -11.49 11.28 11.66
CA PRO A 8 -10.80 11.03 12.93
C PRO A 8 -10.46 9.55 13.09
N LEU A 9 -9.36 9.26 13.78
CA LEU A 9 -8.94 7.88 14.05
C LEU A 9 -10.05 7.07 14.75
N ASP A 10 -10.76 7.64 15.72
CA ASP A 10 -11.84 6.92 16.42
C ASP A 10 -12.99 6.52 15.49
N ALA A 11 -13.34 7.36 14.51
CA ALA A 11 -14.38 7.03 13.54
C ALA A 11 -13.94 5.88 12.61
N LEU A 12 -12.64 5.79 12.28
CA LEU A 12 -12.08 4.65 11.57
C LEU A 12 -12.16 3.38 12.43
N LEU A 13 -11.71 3.46 13.69
CA LEU A 13 -11.67 2.33 14.63
C LEU A 13 -13.06 1.77 14.95
N GLU A 14 -14.05 2.65 15.09
CA GLU A 14 -15.45 2.26 15.25
C GLU A 14 -15.95 1.50 14.03
N ARG A 15 -15.68 1.99 12.82
CA ARG A 15 -16.14 1.38 11.57
C ARG A 15 -15.55 -0.01 11.31
N VAL A 16 -14.32 -0.26 11.73
CA VAL A 16 -13.66 -1.58 11.57
C VAL A 16 -13.69 -2.43 12.84
N GLU A 17 -14.38 -1.97 13.90
CA GLU A 17 -14.52 -2.66 15.19
C GLU A 17 -13.17 -3.05 15.86
N VAL A 18 -12.16 -2.19 15.72
CA VAL A 18 -10.81 -2.42 16.30
C VAL A 18 -10.56 -1.48 17.47
N SER A 19 -10.06 -2.02 18.58
CA SER A 19 -9.68 -1.18 19.73
C SER A 19 -8.44 -0.33 19.44
N ARG A 20 -8.37 0.85 20.08
CA ARG A 20 -7.21 1.76 20.00
C ARG A 20 -5.90 1.09 20.42
N ARG A 21 -5.93 0.19 21.41
CA ARG A 21 -4.76 -0.62 21.81
C ARG A 21 -4.28 -1.54 20.68
N THR A 22 -5.22 -2.18 19.97
CA THR A 22 -4.89 -3.05 18.83
C THR A 22 -4.39 -2.26 17.64
N PHE A 23 -4.96 -1.08 17.38
CA PHE A 23 -4.44 -0.18 16.36
C PHE A 23 -2.98 0.20 16.63
N PHE A 24 -2.68 0.76 17.81
CA PHE A 24 -1.33 1.23 18.12
C PHE A 24 -0.30 0.12 18.32
N ARG A 25 -0.73 -1.13 18.50
CA ARG A 25 0.17 -2.30 18.46
C ARG A 25 0.73 -2.53 17.06
N ASN A 26 0.00 -2.18 16.00
CA ASN A 26 0.38 -2.45 14.61
C ASN A 26 0.80 -1.19 13.85
N PHE A 27 0.25 -0.02 14.19
CA PHE A 27 0.47 1.23 13.46
C PHE A 27 0.78 2.39 14.41
N ARG A 28 1.69 3.28 14.00
CA ARG A 28 2.08 4.42 14.85
C ARG A 28 1.07 5.57 14.81
N SER A 29 0.34 5.72 13.70
CA SER A 29 -0.65 6.80 13.49
C SER A 29 -1.63 6.46 12.36
N LYS A 30 -2.64 7.33 12.15
CA LYS A 30 -3.59 7.19 11.03
C LYS A 30 -2.89 7.33 9.67
N GLU A 31 -1.85 8.14 9.60
CA GLU A 31 -1.01 8.34 8.42
C GLU A 31 -0.21 7.07 8.12
N ASP A 32 0.31 6.40 9.16
CA ASP A 32 1.10 5.17 9.00
C ASP A 32 0.27 4.03 8.41
N VAL A 33 -0.98 3.86 8.85
CA VAL A 33 -1.91 2.88 8.26
C VAL A 33 -2.32 3.28 6.84
N ALA A 34 -2.59 4.57 6.57
CA ALA A 34 -2.97 5.05 5.24
C ALA A 34 -1.85 4.82 4.20
N LEU A 35 -0.59 4.92 4.63
CA LEU A 35 0.57 4.66 3.78
C LEU A 35 0.90 3.17 3.63
N THR A 36 0.22 2.27 4.34
CA THR A 36 0.52 0.83 4.29
C THR A 36 0.28 0.24 2.90
N ALA A 37 -0.78 0.66 2.20
CA ALA A 37 -1.03 0.22 0.83
C ALA A 37 0.10 0.65 -0.14
N VAL A 38 0.65 1.86 0.04
CA VAL A 38 1.78 2.36 -0.77
C VAL A 38 3.06 1.57 -0.46
N LYS A 39 3.31 1.20 0.79
CA LYS A 39 4.44 0.33 1.16
C LYS A 39 4.30 -1.04 0.50
N GLN A 40 3.11 -1.64 0.58
CA GLN A 40 2.82 -2.93 -0.05
C GLN A 40 3.01 -2.89 -1.57
N LEU A 41 2.60 -1.80 -2.23
CA LEU A 41 2.85 -1.58 -3.65
C LEU A 41 4.36 -1.62 -3.97
N TRP A 42 5.17 -0.91 -3.20
CA TRP A 42 6.62 -0.89 -3.43
C TRP A 42 7.27 -2.24 -3.14
N ASP A 43 6.86 -2.94 -2.09
CA ASP A 43 7.36 -4.28 -1.79
C ASP A 43 7.04 -5.25 -2.94
N ALA A 44 5.77 -5.30 -3.39
CA ALA A 44 5.35 -6.12 -4.51
C ALA A 44 6.06 -5.73 -5.83
N TYR A 45 6.28 -4.44 -6.05
CA TYR A 45 7.01 -3.94 -7.21
C TYR A 45 8.47 -4.40 -7.22
N LEU A 46 9.14 -4.38 -6.07
CA LEU A 46 10.52 -4.85 -5.95
C LEU A 46 10.61 -6.36 -6.19
N ASP A 47 9.62 -7.14 -5.75
CA ASP A 47 9.53 -8.58 -6.02
C ASP A 47 9.32 -8.87 -7.53
N VAL A 48 8.41 -8.14 -8.18
CA VAL A 48 8.20 -8.24 -9.64
C VAL A 48 9.48 -7.87 -10.38
N LEU A 49 10.06 -6.70 -10.07
CA LEU A 49 11.28 -6.24 -10.70
C LEU A 49 12.44 -7.22 -10.47
N GLY A 50 12.51 -7.87 -9.30
CA GLY A 50 13.49 -8.91 -8.99
C GLY A 50 13.32 -10.16 -9.86
N SER A 51 12.09 -10.51 -10.22
CA SER A 51 11.76 -11.76 -10.92
C SER A 51 11.71 -11.67 -12.45
N ILE A 52 11.45 -10.49 -13.02
CA ILE A 52 11.40 -10.32 -14.48
C ILE A 52 12.78 -10.33 -15.14
N GLU A 53 12.84 -10.81 -16.38
CA GLU A 53 13.98 -10.58 -17.27
C GLU A 53 14.04 -9.09 -17.65
N LYS A 54 15.24 -8.51 -17.55
CA LYS A 54 15.46 -7.07 -17.75
C LYS A 54 16.11 -6.89 -19.11
N SER A 55 15.33 -6.49 -20.10
CA SER A 55 15.79 -6.28 -21.47
C SER A 55 15.13 -5.06 -22.09
N GLY A 56 15.86 -4.35 -22.94
CA GLY A 56 15.41 -3.11 -23.58
C GLY A 56 15.65 -1.85 -22.75
N PRO A 57 14.99 -0.72 -23.11
CA PRO A 57 15.14 0.55 -22.42
C PRO A 57 14.71 0.46 -20.95
N LEU A 58 15.48 1.10 -20.07
CA LEU A 58 15.25 1.06 -18.62
C LEU A 58 13.85 1.54 -18.21
N ALA A 59 13.34 2.57 -18.89
CA ALA A 59 12.00 3.10 -18.64
C ALA A 59 10.90 2.06 -18.93
N ASP A 60 11.06 1.26 -19.99
CA ASP A 60 10.09 0.24 -20.39
C ASP A 60 10.09 -0.93 -19.39
N VAL A 61 11.26 -1.31 -18.88
CA VAL A 61 11.39 -2.34 -17.84
C VAL A 61 10.68 -1.91 -16.55
N PHE A 62 10.91 -0.68 -16.09
CA PHE A 62 10.25 -0.17 -14.89
C PHE A 62 8.74 0.02 -15.06
N LEU A 63 8.30 0.54 -16.21
CA LEU A 63 6.87 0.68 -16.51
C LEU A 63 6.20 -0.70 -16.57
N GLY A 64 6.79 -1.66 -17.27
CA GLY A 64 6.27 -3.02 -17.37
C GLY A 64 6.19 -3.73 -16.01
N ALA A 65 7.22 -3.58 -15.17
CA ALA A 65 7.20 -4.08 -13.80
C ALA A 65 6.07 -3.44 -12.96
N MET A 66 5.85 -2.13 -13.09
CA MET A 66 4.81 -1.41 -12.36
C MET A 66 3.41 -1.87 -12.79
N LEU A 67 3.16 -2.00 -14.10
CA LEU A 67 1.89 -2.50 -14.62
C LEU A 67 1.62 -3.93 -14.15
N THR A 68 2.61 -4.82 -14.24
CA THR A 68 2.50 -6.20 -13.73
C THR A 68 2.22 -6.24 -12.23
N THR A 69 2.80 -5.31 -11.46
CA THR A 69 2.55 -5.22 -10.01
C THR A 69 1.12 -4.84 -9.73
N LEU A 70 0.60 -3.83 -10.42
CA LEU A 70 -0.79 -3.37 -10.27
C LEU A 70 -1.78 -4.47 -10.65
N GLU A 71 -1.53 -5.19 -11.74
CA GLU A 71 -2.35 -6.36 -12.15
C GLU A 71 -2.43 -7.43 -11.05
N ARG A 72 -1.30 -7.74 -10.39
CA ARG A 72 -1.26 -8.74 -9.30
C ARG A 72 -1.91 -8.27 -8.00
N MET A 73 -2.02 -6.97 -7.78
CA MET A 73 -2.64 -6.42 -6.56
C MET A 73 -4.17 -6.35 -6.66
N ASP A 74 -4.71 -6.38 -7.88
CA ASP A 74 -6.15 -6.40 -8.15
C ASP A 74 -6.76 -7.83 -8.09
N GLU A 75 -5.92 -8.87 -8.05
CA GLU A 75 -6.29 -10.29 -7.88
C GLU A 75 -6.45 -10.71 -6.40
#